data_AF-A0A3M9N726-F1
#
_entry.id   AF-A0A3M9N726-F1
#
_cell.length_a   1.000
_cell.length_b   1.000
_cell.length_c   1.000
_cell.angle_alpha   90.00
_cell.angle_beta   90.00
_cell.angle_gamma   90.00
#
_symmetry.space_group_name_H-M   'P 1'
#
loop_
_entity.id
_entity.type
_entity.pdbx_description
1 polymer ?
#
loop_
_entity_poly.entity_id
_entity_poly.type
_entity_poly.pdbx_seq_one_letter_code
_entity_poly.pdbx_strand_id
1 'polypeptide(L)'
;MYFDNLTTACLQIDKEILLPGYLRSICDLLATQKITREKVKEILLKDNINPSIAKVDFLHLIFAYIKIALDDQIITDNEIQEIKFLKNLFNIQRGDFLYHNKSDVELLIQNQLEKIYEDGYVSDKESSLKNAIQEIFDLSYDEMNNYSKIKAAVSLRNGADVKNLDVFFTYEEYFKLRSKPAY
;
A
#
# COMPACT_ATOMS: atom_id res chain seq x y z
N MET A 1 -4.74 0.13 -20.71
CA MET A 1 -4.38 0.47 -19.33
C MET A 1 -3.99 1.94 -19.34
N TYR A 2 -4.69 2.79 -18.61
CA TYR A 2 -4.46 4.25 -18.61
C TYR A 2 -3.69 4.63 -17.36
N PHE A 3 -2.38 4.84 -17.51
CA PHE A 3 -1.43 5.16 -16.44
C PHE A 3 -1.51 6.65 -16.00
N ASP A 4 -2.70 7.26 -15.99
CA ASP A 4 -2.84 8.69 -15.68
C ASP A 4 -2.42 8.99 -14.23
N ASN A 5 -2.75 8.08 -13.30
CA ASN A 5 -2.31 8.14 -11.90
C ASN A 5 -0.80 7.89 -11.79
N LEU A 6 -0.23 7.06 -12.66
CA LEU A 6 1.19 6.74 -12.63
C LEU A 6 2.03 7.92 -13.13
N THR A 7 1.56 8.62 -14.17
CA THR A 7 2.20 9.84 -14.67
C THR A 7 2.14 10.93 -13.59
N THR A 8 1.00 11.04 -12.90
CA THR A 8 0.84 11.94 -11.75
C THR A 8 1.78 11.57 -10.60
N ALA A 9 1.91 10.28 -10.27
CA ALA A 9 2.85 9.82 -9.27
C ALA A 9 4.30 10.11 -9.65
N CYS A 10 4.71 9.87 -10.89
CA CYS A 10 6.05 10.20 -11.36
C CYS A 10 6.34 11.71 -11.21
N LEU A 11 5.37 12.56 -11.54
CA LEU A 11 5.48 14.02 -11.38
C LEU A 11 5.47 14.48 -9.92
N GLN A 12 4.69 13.81 -9.07
CA GLN A 12 4.57 14.16 -7.66
C GLN A 12 5.81 13.73 -6.88
N ILE A 13 6.36 12.56 -7.20
CA ILE A 13 7.64 12.10 -6.66
C ILE A 13 8.76 13.03 -7.09
N ASP A 14 8.80 13.49 -8.34
CA ASP A 14 9.82 14.45 -8.81
C ASP A 14 9.78 15.80 -8.07
N LYS A 15 8.63 16.16 -7.48
CA LYS A 15 8.46 17.36 -6.65
C LYS A 15 8.85 17.16 -5.20
N GLU A 16 8.69 15.94 -4.66
CA GLU A 16 8.97 15.61 -3.25
C GLU A 16 10.38 15.07 -3.03
N ILE A 17 10.94 14.40 -4.03
CA ILE A 17 12.25 13.74 -4.00
C ILE A 17 12.93 14.05 -5.34
N LEU A 18 14.13 14.62 -5.32
CA LEU A 18 14.91 14.80 -6.54
C LEU A 18 15.19 13.41 -7.15
N LEU A 19 14.41 13.04 -8.18
CA LEU A 19 14.53 11.72 -8.79
C LEU A 19 15.90 11.57 -9.47
N PRO A 20 16.63 10.47 -9.23
CA PRO A 20 17.81 10.15 -10.03
C PRO A 20 17.47 10.14 -11.52
N GLY A 21 18.39 10.59 -12.38
CA GLY A 21 18.15 10.72 -13.82
C GLY A 21 17.72 9.41 -14.50
N TYR A 22 18.24 8.28 -14.03
CA TYR A 22 17.85 6.95 -14.51
C TYR A 22 16.38 6.65 -14.19
N LEU A 23 15.91 7.02 -12.99
CA LEU A 23 14.54 6.76 -12.55
C LEU A 23 13.57 7.66 -13.31
N ARG A 24 13.94 8.92 -13.57
CA ARG A 24 13.16 9.82 -14.45
C ARG A 24 13.01 9.23 -15.85
N SER A 25 14.07 8.67 -16.42
CA SER A 25 14.01 7.99 -17.72
C SER A 25 13.05 6.79 -17.73
N ILE A 26 13.00 6.04 -16.63
CA ILE A 26 12.04 4.94 -16.45
C ILE A 26 10.61 5.47 -16.34
N CYS A 27 10.39 6.54 -15.59
CA CYS A 27 9.10 7.22 -15.47
C CYS A 27 8.56 7.71 -16.83
N ASP A 28 9.42 8.31 -17.67
CA ASP A 28 9.04 8.76 -19.02
C ASP A 28 8.61 7.58 -19.92
N LEU A 29 9.31 6.44 -19.81
CA LEU A 29 8.96 5.23 -20.54
C LEU A 29 7.68 4.57 -20.03
N LEU A 30 7.42 4.67 -18.73
CA LEU A 30 6.17 4.23 -18.11
C LEU A 30 4.99 5.06 -18.63
N ALA A 31 5.12 6.40 -18.62
CA ALA A 31 4.10 7.32 -19.12
C ALA A 31 3.78 7.09 -20.62
N THR A 32 4.79 6.73 -21.41
CA THR A 32 4.62 6.42 -22.84
C THR A 32 4.24 4.97 -23.13
N GLN A 33 4.01 4.14 -22.10
CA GLN A 33 3.66 2.70 -22.20
C GLN A 33 4.65 1.86 -23.00
N LYS A 34 5.90 2.32 -23.09
CA LYS A 34 6.95 1.66 -23.87
C LYS A 34 7.93 0.91 -22.99
N ILE A 35 7.71 0.85 -21.67
CA ILE A 35 8.62 0.22 -20.74
C ILE A 35 8.57 -1.31 -20.85
N THR A 36 9.75 -1.94 -20.77
CA THR A 36 9.92 -3.39 -20.62
C THR A 36 11.05 -3.65 -19.64
N ARG A 37 11.16 -4.89 -19.15
CA ARG A 37 12.27 -5.29 -18.26
C ARG A 37 13.64 -5.08 -18.92
N GLU A 38 13.73 -5.30 -20.24
CA GLU A 38 14.93 -5.09 -21.03
C GLU A 38 15.33 -3.62 -21.05
N LYS A 39 14.37 -2.72 -21.29
CA LYS A 39 14.63 -1.27 -21.25
C LYS A 39 15.03 -0.75 -19.88
N VAL A 40 14.42 -1.28 -18.81
CA VAL A 40 14.87 -0.99 -17.44
C VAL A 40 16.34 -1.38 -17.28
N LYS A 41 16.72 -2.60 -17.70
CA LYS A 41 18.12 -3.06 -17.64
C LYS A 41 19.06 -2.19 -18.47
N GLU A 42 18.67 -1.81 -19.69
CA GLU A 42 19.46 -0.92 -20.55
C GLU A 42 19.73 0.43 -19.89
N ILE A 43 18.72 1.04 -19.26
CA ILE A 43 18.87 2.30 -18.53
C ILE A 43 19.82 2.13 -17.34
N LEU A 44 19.61 1.09 -16.52
CA LEU A 44 20.47 0.82 -15.36
C LEU A 44 21.93 0.59 -15.79
N LEU A 45 22.16 -0.16 -16.87
CA LEU A 45 23.50 -0.41 -17.41
C LEU A 45 24.15 0.88 -17.93
N LYS A 46 23.40 1.69 -18.70
CA LYS A 46 23.88 2.96 -19.24
C LYS A 46 24.34 3.92 -18.14
N ASP A 47 23.59 3.97 -17.05
CA ASP A 47 23.85 4.88 -15.93
C ASP A 47 24.71 4.24 -14.83
N ASN A 48 25.25 3.03 -15.06
CA ASN A 48 26.09 2.25 -14.13
C ASN A 48 25.43 2.01 -12.75
N ILE A 49 24.11 1.80 -12.73
CA ILE A 49 23.34 1.57 -11.52
C ILE A 49 23.25 0.07 -11.22
N ASN A 50 23.58 -0.30 -9.98
CA ASN A 50 23.41 -1.67 -9.51
C ASN A 50 21.90 -1.98 -9.33
N PRO A 51 21.37 -3.07 -9.92
CA PRO A 51 19.96 -3.45 -9.79
C PRO A 51 19.47 -3.57 -8.34
N SER A 52 20.30 -4.02 -7.42
CA SER A 52 19.93 -4.15 -6.00
C SER A 52 19.73 -2.78 -5.33
N ILE A 53 20.49 -1.76 -5.75
CA ILE A 53 20.32 -0.39 -5.27
C ILE A 53 19.05 0.21 -5.90
N ALA A 54 18.88 0.05 -7.21
CA ALA A 54 17.70 0.54 -7.93
C ALA A 54 16.39 -0.06 -7.39
N LYS A 55 16.43 -1.28 -6.86
CA LYS A 55 15.26 -1.92 -6.25
C LYS A 55 14.66 -1.09 -5.11
N VAL A 56 15.48 -0.42 -4.30
CA VAL A 56 15.02 0.45 -3.21
C VAL A 56 14.29 1.66 -3.79
N ASP A 57 14.86 2.29 -4.82
CA ASP A 57 14.24 3.44 -5.48
C ASP A 57 12.93 3.05 -6.19
N PHE A 58 12.86 1.83 -6.76
CA PHE A 58 11.63 1.29 -7.33
C PHE A 58 10.55 1.03 -6.27
N LEU A 59 10.92 0.55 -5.09
CA LEU A 59 9.99 0.41 -3.97
C LEU A 59 9.44 1.77 -3.54
N HIS A 60 10.29 2.80 -3.49
CA HIS A 60 9.86 4.16 -3.15
C HIS A 60 8.91 4.72 -4.21
N LEU A 61 9.21 4.50 -5.48
CA LEU A 61 8.32 4.88 -6.59
C LEU A 61 6.95 4.21 -6.48
N ILE A 62 6.91 2.88 -6.31
CA ILE A 62 5.65 2.16 -6.19
C ILE A 62 4.90 2.60 -4.92
N PHE A 63 5.59 2.79 -3.81
CA PHE A 63 4.96 3.19 -2.55
C PHE A 63 4.33 4.58 -2.64
N ALA A 64 4.98 5.53 -3.31
CA ALA A 64 4.41 6.86 -3.54
C ALA A 64 3.18 6.79 -4.47
N TYR A 65 3.21 5.94 -5.51
CA TYR A 65 2.02 5.69 -6.32
C TYR A 65 0.87 5.09 -5.49
N ILE A 66 1.15 4.12 -4.61
CA ILE A 66 0.14 3.55 -3.70
C ILE A 66 -0.47 4.62 -2.80
N LYS A 67 0.33 5.55 -2.26
CA LYS A 67 -0.20 6.66 -1.44
C LYS A 67 -1.20 7.51 -2.21
N ILE A 68 -0.91 7.84 -3.46
CA ILE A 68 -1.79 8.64 -4.31
C ILE A 68 -3.07 7.87 -4.64
N ALA A 69 -2.96 6.58 -4.98
CA ALA A 69 -4.10 5.70 -5.26
C ALA A 69 -4.99 5.42 -4.03
N LEU A 70 -4.56 5.79 -2.83
CA LEU A 70 -5.32 5.63 -1.58
C LEU A 70 -5.79 6.96 -0.99
N ASP A 71 -5.57 8.09 -1.67
CA ASP A 71 -5.89 9.43 -1.15
C ASP A 71 -7.40 9.68 -1.12
N ASP A 72 -8.10 9.25 -2.17
CA ASP A 72 -9.56 9.31 -2.28
C ASP A 72 -10.31 8.20 -1.52
N GLN A 73 -9.56 7.33 -0.82
CA GLN A 73 -10.06 6.17 -0.07
C GLN A 73 -10.77 5.13 -0.95
N ILE A 74 -10.52 5.14 -2.26
CA ILE A 74 -11.07 4.16 -3.19
C ILE A 74 -9.94 3.69 -4.09
N ILE A 75 -9.59 2.42 -3.98
CA ILE A 75 -8.64 1.83 -4.91
C ILE A 75 -9.37 1.01 -5.97
N THR A 76 -9.14 1.38 -7.23
CA THR A 76 -9.77 0.74 -8.37
C THR A 76 -9.02 -0.52 -8.79
N ASP A 77 -9.72 -1.44 -9.47
CA ASP A 77 -9.09 -2.62 -10.04
C ASP A 77 -7.92 -2.27 -10.99
N ASN A 78 -8.04 -1.16 -11.73
CA ASN A 78 -6.99 -0.68 -12.61
C ASN A 78 -5.71 -0.31 -11.82
N GLU A 79 -5.84 0.42 -10.71
CA GLU A 79 -4.70 0.79 -9.87
C GLU A 79 -4.04 -0.43 -9.23
N ILE A 80 -4.83 -1.41 -8.80
CA ILE A 80 -4.31 -2.69 -8.31
C ILE A 80 -3.51 -3.40 -9.40
N GLN A 81 -4.02 -3.45 -10.64
CA GLN A 81 -3.29 -4.05 -11.75
C GLN A 81 -2.03 -3.26 -12.10
N GLU A 82 -2.04 -1.93 -11.99
CA GLU A 82 -0.87 -1.07 -12.20
C GLU A 82 0.21 -1.36 -11.15
N ILE A 83 -0.16 -1.43 -9.86
CA ILE A 83 0.76 -1.79 -8.78
C ILE A 83 1.37 -3.18 -9.03
N LYS A 84 0.54 -4.18 -9.37
CA LYS A 84 1.01 -5.54 -9.70
C LYS A 84 1.96 -5.54 -10.89
N PHE A 85 1.63 -4.78 -11.94
CA PHE A 85 2.49 -4.62 -13.10
C PHE A 85 3.86 -4.04 -12.71
N LEU A 86 3.90 -2.97 -11.91
CA LEU A 86 5.16 -2.37 -11.46
C LEU A 86 5.97 -3.31 -10.58
N LYS A 87 5.33 -3.98 -9.61
CA LYS A 87 5.99 -5.00 -8.76
C LYS A 87 6.64 -6.07 -9.64
N ASN A 88 5.92 -6.56 -10.64
CA ASN A 88 6.45 -7.53 -11.59
C ASN A 88 7.57 -6.96 -12.46
N LEU A 89 7.42 -5.74 -12.98
CA LEU A 89 8.41 -5.08 -13.84
C LEU A 89 9.75 -4.92 -13.10
N PHE A 90 9.70 -4.50 -11.84
CA PHE A 90 10.87 -4.24 -11.00
C PHE A 90 11.31 -5.42 -10.14
N ASN A 91 10.69 -6.60 -10.32
CA ASN A 91 10.99 -7.81 -9.57
C ASN A 91 10.89 -7.62 -8.04
N ILE A 92 9.85 -6.91 -7.61
CA ILE A 92 9.49 -6.76 -6.21
C ILE A 92 8.75 -8.02 -5.76
N GLN A 93 9.24 -8.60 -4.67
CA GLN A 93 8.78 -9.83 -4.07
C GLN A 93 8.01 -9.53 -2.78
N ARG A 94 7.23 -10.51 -2.32
CA ARG A 94 6.54 -10.45 -1.04
C ARG A 94 7.52 -10.12 0.09
N GLY A 95 7.16 -9.16 0.93
CA GLY A 95 7.95 -8.73 2.08
C GLY A 95 8.99 -7.65 1.79
N ASP A 96 9.30 -7.34 0.51
CA ASP A 96 10.27 -6.28 0.19
C ASP A 96 9.84 -4.91 0.74
N PHE A 97 8.55 -4.58 0.67
CA PHE A 97 8.00 -3.34 1.25
C PHE A 97 8.24 -3.28 2.76
N LEU A 98 7.93 -4.35 3.48
CA LEU A 98 8.11 -4.42 4.93
C LEU A 98 9.58 -4.51 5.33
N TYR A 99 10.47 -5.01 4.47
CA TYR A 99 11.90 -5.05 4.74
C TYR A 99 12.54 -3.67 4.61
N HIS A 100 12.19 -2.91 3.56
CA HIS A 100 12.83 -1.62 3.27
C HIS A 100 12.12 -0.42 3.90
N ASN A 101 10.78 -0.43 3.97
CA ASN A 101 9.96 0.73 4.36
C ASN A 101 8.91 0.36 5.43
N LYS A 102 9.25 -0.53 6.38
CA LYS A 102 8.29 -1.05 7.36
C LYS A 102 7.43 0.02 8.02
N SER A 103 8.06 1.02 8.62
CA SER A 103 7.37 2.04 9.42
C SER A 103 6.37 2.83 8.59
N ASP A 104 6.73 3.20 7.35
CA ASP A 104 5.84 3.98 6.49
C ASP A 104 4.66 3.13 5.98
N VAL A 105 4.92 1.86 5.65
CA VAL A 105 3.89 0.91 5.24
C VAL A 105 2.90 0.67 6.38
N GLU A 106 3.40 0.41 7.59
CA GLU A 106 2.57 0.24 8.78
C GLU A 106 1.76 1.49 9.10
N LEU A 107 2.36 2.68 9.00
CA LEU A 107 1.67 3.94 9.22
C LEU A 107 0.55 4.16 8.19
N LEU A 108 0.81 3.89 6.91
CA LEU A 108 -0.19 4.00 5.85
C LEU A 108 -1.37 3.05 6.10
N ILE A 109 -1.08 1.78 6.40
CA ILE A 109 -2.12 0.78 6.71
C ILE A 109 -2.94 1.23 7.93
N GLN A 110 -2.27 1.69 9.00
CA GLN A 110 -2.94 2.15 10.21
C GLN A 110 -3.85 3.36 9.96
N ASN A 111 -3.41 4.32 9.14
CA ASN A 111 -4.20 5.49 8.79
C ASN A 111 -5.45 5.13 7.97
N GLN A 112 -5.33 4.19 7.04
CA GLN A 112 -6.47 3.72 6.25
C GLN A 112 -7.46 2.92 7.11
N LEU A 113 -6.96 2.04 7.98
CA LEU A 113 -7.81 1.29 8.91
C LEU A 113 -8.51 2.19 9.93
N GLU A 114 -7.87 3.27 10.38
CA GLU A 114 -8.49 4.23 11.28
C GLU A 114 -9.74 4.87 10.66
N LYS A 115 -9.66 5.25 9.38
CA LYS A 115 -10.81 5.77 8.63
C LYS A 115 -11.90 4.71 8.47
N ILE A 116 -11.53 3.49 8.07
CA ILE A 116 -12.44 2.35 7.88
C ILE A 116 -13.26 2.02 9.15
N TYR A 117 -12.71 2.26 10.33
CA TYR A 117 -13.38 1.93 11.60
C TYR A 117 -13.97 3.15 12.32
N GLU A 118 -13.88 4.35 11.76
CA GLU A 118 -14.19 5.61 12.43
C GLU A 118 -15.65 5.67 12.90
N ASP A 119 -16.59 5.22 12.07
CA ASP A 119 -18.03 5.24 12.34
C ASP A 119 -18.55 3.97 13.03
N GLY A 120 -17.66 2.99 13.27
CA GLY A 120 -18.01 1.71 13.87
C GLY A 120 -18.77 0.74 12.96
N TYR A 121 -18.78 0.97 11.64
CA TYR A 121 -19.43 0.12 10.65
C TYR A 121 -18.60 0.02 9.37
N VAL A 122 -18.15 -1.19 9.03
CA VAL A 122 -17.43 -1.45 7.78
C VAL A 122 -18.42 -1.79 6.68
N SER A 123 -18.50 -0.92 5.68
CA SER A 123 -19.25 -1.13 4.46
C SER A 123 -18.55 -2.09 3.49
N ASP A 124 -19.27 -2.58 2.48
CA ASP A 124 -18.70 -3.43 1.41
C ASP A 124 -17.53 -2.73 0.67
N LYS A 125 -17.60 -1.41 0.53
CA LYS A 125 -16.54 -0.61 -0.11
C LYS A 125 -15.28 -0.59 0.74
N GLU A 126 -15.42 -0.41 2.05
CA GLU A 126 -14.30 -0.39 2.99
C GLU A 126 -13.70 -1.79 3.16
N SER A 127 -14.53 -2.83 3.19
CA SER A 127 -14.05 -4.22 3.17
C SER A 127 -13.25 -4.50 1.89
N SER A 128 -13.72 -4.01 0.73
CA SER A 128 -12.98 -4.13 -0.54
C SER A 128 -11.65 -3.37 -0.51
N LEU A 129 -11.63 -2.13 0.01
CA LEU A 129 -10.40 -1.37 0.23
C LEU A 129 -9.42 -2.10 1.15
N LYS A 130 -9.92 -2.69 2.25
CA LYS A 130 -9.12 -3.48 3.18
C LYS A 130 -8.46 -4.67 2.49
N ASN A 131 -9.21 -5.40 1.67
CA ASN A 131 -8.71 -6.54 0.90
C ASN A 131 -7.68 -6.10 -0.15
N ALA A 132 -7.89 -4.96 -0.80
CA ALA A 132 -6.94 -4.41 -1.75
C ALA A 132 -5.62 -3.99 -1.08
N ILE A 133 -5.68 -3.34 0.08
CA ILE A 133 -4.48 -3.01 0.89
C ILE A 133 -3.72 -4.28 1.27
N GLN A 134 -4.45 -5.32 1.71
CA GLN A 134 -3.86 -6.62 2.02
C GLN A 134 -3.12 -7.21 0.81
N GLU A 135 -3.73 -7.17 -0.37
CA GLU A 135 -3.14 -7.67 -1.62
C GLU A 135 -1.92 -6.86 -2.06
N ILE A 136 -2.00 -5.52 -2.01
CA ILE A 136 -0.92 -4.62 -2.46
C ILE A 136 0.37 -4.85 -1.68
N PHE A 137 0.25 -5.03 -0.36
CA PHE A 137 1.38 -5.26 0.53
C PHE A 137 1.70 -6.74 0.76
N ASP A 138 1.04 -7.66 0.04
CA ASP A 138 1.19 -9.12 0.16
C ASP A 138 1.06 -9.63 1.61
N LEU A 139 0.16 -9.03 2.37
CA LEU A 139 -0.10 -9.42 3.76
C LEU A 139 -0.92 -10.71 3.79
N SER A 140 -0.56 -11.62 4.68
CA SER A 140 -1.44 -12.73 5.03
C SER A 140 -2.69 -12.21 5.73
N TYR A 141 -3.71 -13.07 5.78
CA TYR A 141 -4.93 -12.79 6.53
C TYR A 141 -4.63 -12.44 8.00
N ASP A 142 -3.76 -13.21 8.65
CA ASP A 142 -3.41 -13.00 10.05
C ASP A 142 -2.66 -11.67 10.27
N GLU A 143 -1.74 -11.31 9.38
CA GLU A 143 -1.03 -10.03 9.42
C GLU A 143 -2.02 -8.86 9.29
N MET A 144 -2.93 -8.90 8.32
CA MET A 144 -3.93 -7.85 8.13
C MET A 144 -4.93 -7.79 9.29
N ASN A 145 -5.35 -8.94 9.80
CA ASN A 145 -6.25 -9.03 10.94
C ASN A 145 -5.60 -8.45 12.22
N ASN A 146 -4.29 -8.64 12.41
CA ASN A 146 -3.57 -8.03 13.54
C ASN A 146 -3.58 -6.51 13.48
N TYR A 147 -3.32 -5.89 12.32
CA TYR A 147 -3.47 -4.44 12.16
C TYR A 147 -4.91 -3.99 12.40
N SER A 148 -5.88 -4.74 11.85
CA SER A 148 -7.31 -4.47 11.99
C SER A 148 -7.77 -4.46 13.44
N LYS A 149 -7.36 -5.46 14.23
CA LYS A 149 -7.70 -5.57 15.66
C LYS A 149 -7.28 -4.34 16.46
N ILE A 150 -6.11 -3.77 16.18
CA ILE A 150 -5.59 -2.61 16.91
C ILE A 150 -6.55 -1.43 16.76
N LYS A 151 -6.99 -1.15 15.54
CA LYS A 151 -7.87 -0.01 15.25
C LYS A 151 -9.33 -0.30 15.60
N ALA A 152 -9.86 -1.48 15.24
CA ALA A 152 -11.21 -1.90 15.59
C ALA A 152 -11.45 -1.95 17.11
N ALA A 153 -10.43 -2.26 17.92
CA ALA A 153 -10.53 -2.22 19.37
C ALA A 153 -10.87 -0.82 19.92
N VAL A 154 -10.52 0.25 19.22
CA VAL A 154 -10.90 1.62 19.60
C VAL A 154 -12.40 1.82 19.39
N SER A 155 -12.92 1.47 18.21
CA SER A 155 -14.34 1.58 17.88
C SER A 155 -15.21 0.70 18.78
N LEU A 156 -14.74 -0.49 19.14
CA LEU A 156 -15.43 -1.36 20.11
C LEU A 156 -15.55 -0.71 21.51
N ARG A 157 -14.51 -0.02 21.99
CA ARG A 157 -14.58 0.71 23.26
C ARG A 157 -15.55 1.87 23.21
N ASN A 158 -15.75 2.44 22.01
CA ASN A 158 -16.71 3.50 21.76
C ASN A 158 -18.14 2.99 21.51
N GLY A 159 -18.37 1.67 21.63
CA GLY A 159 -19.71 1.07 21.59
C GLY A 159 -20.09 0.42 20.26
N ALA A 160 -19.17 0.30 19.29
CA ALA A 160 -19.44 -0.41 18.04
C ALA A 160 -19.76 -1.90 18.29
N ASP A 161 -20.58 -2.50 17.42
CA ASP A 161 -20.81 -3.95 17.40
C ASP A 161 -19.71 -4.63 16.60
N VAL A 162 -19.08 -5.66 17.17
CA VAL A 162 -18.02 -6.44 16.51
C VAL A 162 -18.47 -7.06 15.19
N LYS A 163 -19.76 -7.37 15.06
CA LYS A 163 -20.34 -7.93 13.83
C LYS A 163 -20.27 -6.98 12.65
N ASN A 164 -20.11 -5.68 12.92
CA ASN A 164 -20.05 -4.64 11.91
C ASN A 164 -18.60 -4.27 11.52
N LEU A 165 -17.58 -4.84 12.17
CA LEU A 165 -16.20 -4.35 12.04
C LEU A 165 -15.32 -5.21 11.13
N ASP A 166 -15.86 -6.15 10.34
CA ASP A 166 -15.10 -7.00 9.40
C ASP A 166 -13.73 -7.46 9.95
N VAL A 167 -13.72 -7.94 11.19
CA VAL A 167 -12.49 -8.27 11.91
C VAL A 167 -12.73 -9.50 12.78
N PHE A 168 -11.73 -10.37 12.84
CA PHE A 168 -11.83 -11.59 13.62
C PHE A 168 -11.15 -11.42 14.97
N PHE A 169 -11.92 -11.48 16.06
CA PHE A 169 -11.41 -11.63 17.42
C PHE A 169 -11.67 -13.06 17.91
N THR A 170 -10.68 -13.65 18.58
CA THR A 170 -10.94 -14.83 19.40
C THR A 170 -11.80 -14.44 20.60
N TYR A 171 -12.46 -15.44 21.21
CA TYR A 171 -13.28 -15.22 22.41
C TYR A 171 -12.51 -14.53 23.54
N GLU A 172 -11.26 -14.96 23.79
CA GLU A 172 -10.43 -14.39 24.84
C GLU A 172 -10.06 -12.93 24.58
N GLU A 173 -9.71 -12.58 23.33
CA GLU A 173 -9.37 -11.21 22.95
C GLU A 173 -10.57 -10.28 23.09
N TYR A 174 -11.74 -10.71 22.61
CA TYR A 174 -12.97 -9.94 22.72
C TYR A 174 -13.37 -9.68 24.17
N PHE A 175 -13.29 -10.71 25.03
CA PHE A 175 -13.61 -10.59 26.44
C PHE A 175 -12.67 -9.64 27.18
N LYS A 176 -11.35 -9.71 26.90
CA LYS A 176 -10.34 -8.80 27.47
C LYS A 176 -10.58 -7.34 27.11
N LEU A 177 -11.13 -7.06 25.92
CA LEU A 177 -11.44 -5.70 25.48
C LEU A 177 -12.62 -5.08 26.22
N ARG A 178 -13.68 -5.87 26.51
CA ARG A 178 -14.86 -5.38 27.24
C ARG A 178 -14.67 -5.28 28.75
N SER A 179 -13.69 -6.00 29.31
CA SER A 179 -13.44 -6.03 30.75
C SER A 179 -12.50 -4.92 31.25
N LYS A 180 -11.92 -4.11 30.35
CA LYS A 180 -11.15 -2.91 30.73
C LYS A 180 -12.08 -1.69 30.81
N PRO A 181 -12.19 -1.01 31.95
CA PRO A 181 -12.94 0.25 32.04
C PRO A 181 -12.27 1.33 31.18
N ALA A 182 -13.09 2.19 30.55
CA ALA A 182 -12.61 3.43 29.95
C ALA A 182 -12.10 4.34 31.09
N TYR A 183 -10.81 4.68 31.05
CA TYR A 183 -10.20 5.63 31.97
C TYR A 183 -10.54 7.07 31.56
#